data_AF-A0A0N0D5C9-F1
#
_entry.id   AF-A0A0N0D5C9-F1
#
_cell.length_a   1.000
_cell.length_b   1.000
_cell.length_c   1.000
_cell.angle_alpha   90.00
_cell.angle_beta   90.00
_cell.angle_gamma   90.00
#
_symmetry.space_group_name_H-M   'P 1'
#
loop_
_entity.id
_entity.type
_entity.pdbx_description
1 polymer ?
#
loop_
_entity_poly.entity_id
_entity_poly.type
_entity_poly.pdbx_seq_one_letter_code
_entity_poly.pdbx_strand_id
1 'polypeptide(L)'
;MKNITDFVFMFLLFTIYFFQTSIYAEDFHPADTNHDWRISEDEFKAYDFAWKKTQEWQVAPNPIPASYSARAAYLFLKASCYGTGNAIAPLFWGSDKDCDGTIDSVDLCPDDPNKKEAGICGCGIAETGDRDNDKTLDCVDQCPDDPKKSIPGNCGCSQSEILGCPVDNKNGTVTYRSTCLMWQKQTATSKKSFSDAISYCDNLTLAGYSDWRLPGINELRSIVDKNQTKAPYINRDFFPDTVSDYYWSSSTNIFYNYDRSWSLNFHNCDEWQNKKSSKFYVRAVRGKQCR
;
A
#
# COMPACT_ATOMS: atom_id res chain seq x y z
N MET A 1 -76.27 0.71 31.72
CA MET A 1 -75.50 1.79 31.09
C MET A 1 -74.08 1.28 30.90
N LYS A 2 -73.75 0.81 29.70
CA LYS A 2 -72.40 0.32 29.36
C LYS A 2 -71.51 1.54 29.14
N ASN A 3 -70.48 1.67 29.96
CA ASN A 3 -69.65 2.87 30.06
C ASN A 3 -68.80 3.07 28.81
N ILE A 4 -68.76 4.34 28.38
CA ILE A 4 -68.10 4.95 27.22
C ILE A 4 -66.54 4.85 27.29
N THR A 5 -65.99 4.13 28.27
CA THR A 5 -64.54 4.04 28.50
C THR A 5 -63.82 3.04 27.58
N ASP A 6 -64.50 2.06 26.99
CA ASP A 6 -63.87 1.09 26.08
C ASP A 6 -63.72 1.62 24.63
N PHE A 7 -64.40 2.71 24.26
CA PHE A 7 -64.34 3.26 22.91
C PHE A 7 -63.17 4.24 22.70
N VAL A 8 -62.66 4.82 23.79
CA VAL A 8 -61.57 5.82 23.74
C VAL A 8 -60.20 5.15 23.63
N PHE A 9 -60.04 3.92 24.13
CA PHE A 9 -58.78 3.18 24.06
C PHE A 9 -58.52 2.55 22.68
N MET A 10 -59.56 2.29 21.88
CA MET A 10 -59.41 1.75 20.52
C MET A 10 -59.14 2.83 19.47
N PHE A 11 -59.43 4.10 19.76
CA PHE A 11 -59.18 5.22 18.83
C PHE A 11 -57.79 5.84 19.00
N LEU A 12 -57.18 5.73 20.19
CA LEU A 12 -55.82 6.24 20.44
C LEU A 12 -54.71 5.33 19.90
N LEU A 13 -54.99 4.04 19.64
CA LEU A 13 -54.04 3.14 18.96
C LEU A 13 -54.11 3.24 17.42
N PHE A 14 -55.18 3.81 16.85
CA PHE A 14 -55.32 3.96 15.40
C PHE A 14 -54.69 5.26 14.87
N THR A 15 -54.53 6.29 15.71
CA THR A 15 -53.87 7.55 15.33
C THR A 15 -52.36 7.55 15.52
N ILE A 16 -51.79 6.53 16.16
CA ILE A 16 -50.33 6.39 16.35
C ILE A 16 -49.66 5.65 15.16
N TYR A 17 -50.44 5.09 14.22
CA TYR A 17 -49.89 4.35 13.08
C TYR A 17 -49.85 5.13 11.75
N PHE A 18 -50.29 6.40 11.69
CA PHE A 18 -50.45 7.12 10.42
C PHE A 18 -49.71 8.47 10.29
N PHE A 19 -48.75 8.78 11.16
CA PHE A 19 -47.93 10.00 11.02
C PHE A 19 -46.45 9.77 11.32
N GLN A 20 -45.87 8.73 10.74
CA GLN A 20 -44.42 8.68 10.60
C GLN A 20 -43.99 8.01 9.29
N THR A 21 -44.27 8.69 8.18
CA THR A 21 -43.46 8.58 6.96
C THR A 21 -43.01 10.01 6.63
N SER A 22 -41.89 10.41 7.23
CA SER A 22 -40.62 10.50 6.50
C SER A 22 -40.73 11.47 5.32
N ILE A 23 -40.11 12.64 5.48
CA ILE A 23 -39.96 13.74 4.52
C ILE A 23 -38.96 13.36 3.40
N TYR A 24 -38.77 12.07 3.16
CA TYR A 24 -37.88 11.52 2.14
C TYR A 24 -38.78 10.85 1.11
N ALA A 25 -38.75 11.34 -0.14
CA ALA A 25 -39.31 10.58 -1.25
C ALA A 25 -38.55 9.24 -1.28
N GLU A 26 -39.27 8.13 -1.39
CA GLU A 26 -38.62 6.83 -1.59
C GLU A 26 -37.79 6.90 -2.88
N ASP A 27 -36.51 6.55 -2.80
CA ASP A 27 -35.58 6.65 -3.94
C ASP A 27 -36.00 5.73 -5.10
N PHE A 28 -36.80 4.70 -4.80
CA PHE A 28 -37.32 3.73 -5.74
C PHE A 28 -38.47 4.31 -6.57
N HIS A 29 -38.56 3.87 -7.83
CA HIS A 29 -39.71 4.16 -8.64
C HIS A 29 -40.94 3.46 -8.02
N PRO A 30 -42.13 4.10 -7.90
CA PRO A 30 -43.31 3.48 -7.27
C PRO A 30 -43.80 2.14 -7.87
N ALA A 31 -43.26 1.75 -9.03
CA ALA A 31 -43.59 0.49 -9.70
C ALA A 31 -42.72 -0.67 -9.20
N ASP A 32 -41.52 -0.38 -8.68
CA ASP A 32 -40.61 -1.33 -8.06
C ASP A 32 -41.09 -1.54 -6.61
N THR A 33 -41.63 -2.72 -6.35
CA THR A 33 -42.29 -3.06 -5.08
C THR A 33 -41.41 -3.87 -4.15
N ASN A 34 -40.36 -4.48 -4.68
CA ASN A 34 -39.38 -5.25 -3.92
C ASN A 34 -38.12 -4.45 -3.59
N HIS A 35 -38.00 -3.24 -4.15
CA HIS A 35 -36.91 -2.27 -3.95
C HIS A 35 -35.54 -2.85 -4.33
N ASP A 36 -35.46 -3.54 -5.47
CA ASP A 36 -34.24 -4.17 -5.97
C ASP A 36 -33.54 -3.39 -7.11
N TRP A 37 -33.96 -2.14 -7.35
CA TRP A 37 -33.47 -1.26 -8.43
C TRP A 37 -33.74 -1.80 -9.83
N ARG A 38 -34.69 -2.73 -9.96
CA ARG A 38 -35.18 -3.26 -11.23
C ARG A 38 -36.70 -3.20 -11.21
N ILE A 39 -37.27 -3.04 -12.39
CA ILE A 39 -38.72 -3.20 -12.57
C ILE A 39 -38.89 -4.54 -13.26
N SER A 40 -39.39 -5.53 -12.52
CA SER A 40 -39.74 -6.83 -13.09
C SER A 40 -40.96 -6.72 -14.01
N GLU A 41 -41.18 -7.75 -14.84
CA GLU A 41 -42.33 -7.78 -15.74
C GLU A 41 -43.67 -7.76 -14.97
N ASP A 42 -43.72 -8.44 -13.82
CA ASP A 42 -44.93 -8.51 -12.99
C ASP A 42 -45.24 -7.17 -12.33
N GLU A 43 -44.21 -6.50 -11.80
CA GLU A 43 -44.28 -5.14 -11.26
C GLU A 43 -44.77 -4.14 -12.31
N PHE A 44 -44.14 -4.17 -13.49
CA PHE A 44 -44.54 -3.30 -14.59
C PHE A 44 -46.01 -3.51 -15.00
N LYS A 45 -46.42 -4.78 -15.18
CA LYS A 45 -47.80 -5.12 -15.57
C LYS A 45 -48.82 -4.67 -14.52
N ALA A 46 -48.52 -4.86 -13.24
CA ALA A 46 -49.41 -4.45 -12.16
C ALA A 46 -49.56 -2.92 -12.11
N TYR A 47 -48.44 -2.20 -12.23
CA TYR A 47 -48.42 -0.73 -12.24
C TYR A 47 -49.15 -0.13 -13.46
N ASP A 48 -48.89 -0.66 -14.65
CA ASP A 48 -49.53 -0.26 -15.91
C ASP A 48 -51.05 -0.55 -15.89
N PHE A 49 -51.47 -1.68 -15.31
CA PHE A 49 -52.88 -1.99 -15.13
C PHE A 49 -53.58 -0.98 -14.21
N ALA A 50 -52.98 -0.64 -13.07
CA ALA A 50 -53.53 0.33 -12.13
C ALA A 50 -53.68 1.72 -12.78
N TRP A 51 -52.66 2.16 -13.51
CA TRP A 51 -52.71 3.42 -14.27
C TRP A 51 -53.87 3.44 -15.28
N LYS A 52 -54.01 2.38 -16.10
CA LYS A 52 -55.09 2.26 -17.11
C LYS A 52 -56.50 2.23 -16.52
N LYS A 53 -56.65 1.73 -15.29
CA LYS A 53 -57.94 1.69 -14.58
C LYS A 53 -58.20 2.92 -13.71
N THR A 54 -57.26 3.86 -13.64
CA THR A 54 -57.31 5.00 -12.70
C THR A 54 -57.51 4.52 -11.26
N GLN A 55 -56.89 3.38 -10.92
CA GLN A 55 -56.92 2.81 -9.59
C GLN A 55 -55.84 3.47 -8.73
N GLU A 56 -56.09 3.60 -7.43
CA GLU A 56 -55.07 3.98 -6.46
C GLU A 56 -53.98 2.90 -6.37
N TRP A 57 -52.74 3.36 -6.25
CA TRP A 57 -51.56 2.53 -6.03
C TRP A 57 -51.10 2.59 -4.58
N GLN A 58 -50.35 1.58 -4.15
CA GLN A 58 -49.87 1.46 -2.77
C GLN A 58 -48.91 2.60 -2.38
N VAL A 59 -48.12 3.08 -3.35
CA VAL A 59 -47.18 4.20 -3.19
C VAL A 59 -47.66 5.38 -4.04
N ALA A 60 -47.72 6.57 -3.45
CA ALA A 60 -48.08 7.81 -4.16
C ALA A 60 -47.07 8.08 -5.31
N PRO A 61 -47.44 8.88 -6.34
CA PRO A 61 -48.65 9.69 -6.51
C PRO A 61 -49.91 8.93 -6.96
N ASN A 62 -51.06 9.31 -6.38
CA ASN A 62 -52.41 8.87 -6.78
C ASN A 62 -53.25 10.08 -7.22
N PRO A 63 -53.85 10.09 -8.43
CA PRO A 63 -53.73 9.08 -9.48
C PRO A 63 -52.32 9.01 -10.08
N ILE A 64 -51.91 7.84 -10.58
CA ILE A 64 -50.61 7.64 -11.22
C ILE A 64 -50.46 8.62 -12.42
N PRO A 65 -49.46 9.52 -12.44
CA PRO A 65 -49.21 10.39 -13.57
C PRO A 65 -48.76 9.60 -14.80
N ALA A 66 -49.17 10.04 -15.99
CA ALA A 66 -48.73 9.44 -17.25
C ALA A 66 -47.19 9.42 -17.42
N SER A 67 -46.49 10.42 -16.86
CA SER A 67 -45.02 10.46 -16.86
C SER A 67 -44.38 9.34 -16.03
N TYR A 68 -44.99 8.94 -14.92
CA TYR A 68 -44.51 7.83 -14.08
C TYR A 68 -44.74 6.49 -14.77
N SER A 69 -45.93 6.26 -15.33
CA SER A 69 -46.21 5.06 -16.12
C SER A 69 -45.28 4.94 -17.34
N ALA A 70 -45.07 6.04 -18.08
CA ALA A 70 -44.14 6.06 -19.21
C ALA A 70 -42.68 5.83 -18.78
N ARG A 71 -42.26 6.37 -17.63
CA ARG A 71 -40.91 6.14 -17.09
C ARG A 71 -40.72 4.68 -16.67
N ALA A 72 -41.68 4.08 -15.97
CA ALA A 72 -41.64 2.65 -15.62
C ALA A 72 -41.47 1.78 -16.88
N ALA A 73 -42.22 2.06 -17.94
CA ALA A 73 -42.11 1.34 -19.21
C ALA A 73 -40.70 1.48 -19.84
N TYR A 74 -40.14 2.69 -19.82
CA TYR A 74 -38.78 2.92 -20.33
C TYR A 74 -37.75 2.12 -19.53
N LEU A 75 -37.79 2.18 -18.20
CA LEU A 75 -36.84 1.49 -17.33
C LEU A 75 -36.93 -0.04 -17.52
N PHE A 76 -38.14 -0.60 -17.53
CA PHE A 76 -38.38 -2.01 -17.81
C PHE A 76 -37.84 -2.47 -19.18
N LEU A 77 -38.02 -1.66 -20.24
CA LEU A 77 -37.67 -2.06 -21.60
C LEU A 77 -36.20 -1.80 -21.99
N LYS A 78 -35.54 -0.84 -21.34
CA LYS A 78 -34.24 -0.31 -21.80
C LYS A 78 -33.12 -0.39 -20.78
N ALA A 79 -33.43 -0.54 -19.50
CA ALA A 79 -32.43 -0.53 -18.45
C ALA A 79 -32.26 -1.94 -17.87
N SER A 80 -31.01 -2.35 -17.61
CA SER A 80 -30.75 -3.55 -16.82
C SER A 80 -31.16 -3.32 -15.36
N CYS A 81 -30.86 -2.14 -14.84
CA CYS A 81 -31.29 -1.60 -13.56
C CYS A 81 -31.44 -0.08 -13.69
N TYR A 82 -31.99 0.55 -12.67
CA TYR A 82 -32.20 2.00 -12.64
C TYR A 82 -31.70 2.60 -11.33
N GLY A 83 -31.44 3.89 -11.35
CA GLY A 83 -31.03 4.65 -10.17
C GLY A 83 -31.75 6.00 -10.08
N THR A 84 -31.32 6.85 -9.15
CA THR A 84 -31.77 8.24 -9.05
C THR A 84 -30.66 9.22 -9.43
N GLY A 85 -31.04 10.34 -10.06
CA GLY A 85 -30.12 11.44 -10.37
C GLY A 85 -30.12 12.58 -9.35
N ASN A 86 -31.06 12.57 -8.40
CA ASN A 86 -31.24 13.60 -7.39
C ASN A 86 -32.02 13.06 -6.19
N ALA A 87 -31.63 13.45 -4.98
CA ALA A 87 -32.30 13.05 -3.72
C ALA A 87 -33.51 13.94 -3.36
N ILE A 88 -33.94 14.85 -4.24
CA ILE A 88 -35.02 15.82 -3.97
C ILE A 88 -36.11 15.66 -5.01
N ALA A 89 -37.35 15.51 -4.56
CA ALA A 89 -38.52 15.41 -5.42
C ALA A 89 -38.68 16.66 -6.33
N PRO A 90 -39.07 16.50 -7.62
CA PRO A 90 -39.36 15.23 -8.28
C PRO A 90 -38.07 14.43 -8.56
N LEU A 91 -38.08 13.16 -8.15
CA LEU A 91 -36.97 12.24 -8.40
C LEU A 91 -36.85 11.96 -9.89
N PHE A 92 -35.61 11.92 -10.37
CA PHE A 92 -35.28 11.59 -11.75
C PHE A 92 -34.68 10.19 -11.81
N TRP A 93 -35.47 9.25 -12.33
CA TRP A 93 -35.02 7.88 -12.60
C TRP A 93 -34.47 7.72 -14.00
N GLY A 94 -33.34 7.02 -14.10
CA GLY A 94 -32.62 6.77 -15.34
C GLY A 94 -31.92 5.42 -15.31
N SER A 95 -31.28 5.07 -16.42
CA SER A 95 -30.45 3.87 -16.50
C SER A 95 -29.27 3.97 -15.53
N ASP A 96 -29.03 2.87 -14.86
CA ASP A 96 -27.90 2.61 -13.97
C ASP A 96 -27.34 1.26 -14.43
N LYS A 97 -26.04 1.17 -14.71
CA LYS A 97 -25.43 -0.01 -15.31
C LYS A 97 -24.97 -1.02 -14.27
N ASP A 98 -24.47 -0.56 -13.13
CA ASP A 98 -23.95 -1.42 -12.07
C ASP A 98 -24.93 -1.64 -10.91
N CYS A 99 -26.05 -0.92 -10.92
CA CYS A 99 -27.18 -1.06 -10.01
C CYS A 99 -26.88 -0.59 -8.58
N ASP A 100 -26.03 0.41 -8.43
CA ASP A 100 -25.70 0.99 -7.12
C ASP A 100 -26.73 2.02 -6.62
N GLY A 101 -27.74 2.31 -7.44
CA GLY A 101 -28.82 3.26 -7.19
C GLY A 101 -28.53 4.68 -7.69
N THR A 102 -27.40 4.89 -8.37
CA THR A 102 -26.98 6.16 -8.96
C THR A 102 -27.01 6.04 -10.47
N ILE A 103 -27.69 6.96 -11.16
CA ILE A 103 -27.75 6.87 -12.62
C ILE A 103 -26.38 7.16 -13.26
N ASP A 104 -26.08 6.48 -14.37
CA ASP A 104 -24.81 6.60 -15.10
C ASP A 104 -24.43 8.05 -15.42
N SER A 105 -25.42 8.93 -15.65
CA SER A 105 -25.17 10.32 -16.02
C SER A 105 -24.66 11.21 -14.89
N VAL A 106 -24.77 10.75 -13.64
CA VAL A 106 -24.27 11.49 -12.45
C VAL A 106 -23.31 10.64 -11.61
N ASP A 107 -23.16 9.37 -11.94
CA ASP A 107 -22.19 8.48 -11.31
C ASP A 107 -20.78 8.73 -11.86
N LEU A 108 -19.81 8.92 -10.96
CA LEU A 108 -18.40 9.08 -11.33
C LEU A 108 -17.70 7.74 -11.55
N CYS A 109 -18.37 6.63 -11.22
CA CYS A 109 -17.92 5.26 -11.38
C CYS A 109 -19.04 4.33 -11.87
N PRO A 110 -19.62 4.58 -13.06
CA PRO A 110 -20.82 3.89 -13.58
C PRO A 110 -20.66 2.40 -13.92
N ASP A 111 -19.55 1.79 -13.51
CA ASP A 111 -19.20 0.38 -13.72
C ASP A 111 -18.79 -0.31 -12.40
N ASP A 112 -18.79 0.40 -11.27
CA ASP A 112 -18.39 -0.10 -9.95
C ASP A 112 -19.53 -0.01 -8.94
N PRO A 113 -20.24 -1.12 -8.66
CA PRO A 113 -21.40 -1.10 -7.77
C PRO A 113 -21.09 -0.79 -6.30
N ASN A 114 -19.81 -0.68 -5.94
CA ASN A 114 -19.38 -0.35 -4.58
C ASN A 114 -18.91 1.10 -4.44
N LYS A 115 -18.84 1.87 -5.54
CA LYS A 115 -18.31 3.24 -5.54
C LYS A 115 -19.11 4.14 -6.47
N LYS A 116 -19.65 5.21 -5.90
CA LYS A 116 -20.30 6.33 -6.62
C LYS A 116 -19.32 7.45 -6.97
N GLU A 117 -18.17 7.44 -6.30
CA GLU A 117 -17.09 8.40 -6.44
C GLU A 117 -15.77 7.65 -6.62
N ALA A 118 -14.93 8.13 -7.53
CA ALA A 118 -13.65 7.50 -7.87
C ALA A 118 -12.72 7.36 -6.66
N GLY A 119 -12.72 8.31 -5.73
CA GLY A 119 -11.75 8.34 -4.64
C GLY A 119 -10.31 8.53 -5.15
N ILE A 120 -9.34 8.18 -4.32
CA ILE A 120 -7.91 8.34 -4.64
C ILE A 120 -7.43 7.21 -5.56
N CYS A 121 -7.94 6.00 -5.34
CA CYS A 121 -7.56 4.83 -6.12
C CYS A 121 -8.28 4.72 -7.47
N GLY A 122 -9.28 5.56 -7.71
CA GLY A 122 -10.15 5.44 -8.88
C GLY A 122 -11.24 4.38 -8.70
N CYS A 123 -12.07 4.23 -9.73
CA CYS A 123 -13.14 3.24 -9.77
C CYS A 123 -12.58 1.81 -9.84
N GLY A 124 -13.27 0.84 -9.24
CA GLY A 124 -12.94 -0.58 -9.24
C GLY A 124 -11.86 -1.00 -8.25
N ILE A 125 -11.29 -0.05 -7.48
CA ILE A 125 -10.23 -0.30 -6.50
C ILE A 125 -10.68 0.25 -5.14
N ALA A 126 -10.69 -0.58 -4.09
CA ALA A 126 -11.11 -0.15 -2.75
C ALA A 126 -10.13 0.86 -2.11
N GLU A 127 -10.67 1.83 -1.35
CA GLU A 127 -9.91 2.84 -0.60
C GLU A 127 -9.37 2.34 0.76
N THR A 128 -9.20 1.02 0.89
CA THR A 128 -8.82 0.36 2.15
C THR A 128 -7.59 -0.52 2.02
N GLY A 129 -7.03 -0.67 0.82
CA GLY A 129 -5.81 -1.44 0.61
C GLY A 129 -4.60 -0.67 1.12
N ASP A 130 -3.98 -1.16 2.19
CA ASP A 130 -2.72 -0.67 2.76
C ASP A 130 -2.00 -1.91 3.34
N ARG A 131 -1.14 -2.51 2.53
CA ARG A 131 -0.59 -3.85 2.81
C ARG A 131 0.49 -3.83 3.87
N ASP A 132 1.29 -2.77 3.93
CA ASP A 132 2.36 -2.61 4.92
C ASP A 132 1.96 -1.75 6.13
N ASN A 133 0.75 -1.17 6.11
CA ASN A 133 0.14 -0.36 7.17
C ASN A 133 0.88 0.96 7.43
N ASP A 134 1.41 1.58 6.36
CA ASP A 134 2.13 2.85 6.43
C ASP A 134 1.23 4.09 6.31
N LYS A 135 -0.08 3.86 6.09
CA LYS A 135 -1.15 4.85 5.87
C LYS A 135 -1.18 5.45 4.46
N THR A 136 -0.37 4.94 3.55
CA THR A 136 -0.48 5.16 2.11
C THR A 136 -1.27 4.02 1.52
N LEU A 137 -2.26 4.33 0.68
CA LEU A 137 -3.02 3.28 0.01
C LEU A 137 -2.15 2.62 -1.07
N ASP A 138 -2.25 1.29 -1.20
CA ASP A 138 -1.53 0.47 -2.19
C ASP A 138 -1.61 1.05 -3.61
N CYS A 139 -2.74 1.66 -3.96
CA CYS A 139 -3.01 2.23 -5.28
C CYS A 139 -2.18 3.49 -5.61
N VAL A 140 -1.71 4.20 -4.59
CA VAL A 140 -0.87 5.40 -4.71
C VAL A 140 0.50 5.21 -4.06
N ASP A 141 0.80 3.99 -3.63
CA ASP A 141 2.08 3.61 -3.06
C ASP A 141 3.00 2.99 -4.11
N GLN A 142 4.17 3.58 -4.32
CA GLN A 142 5.19 3.05 -5.22
C GLN A 142 6.09 1.99 -4.57
N CYS A 143 5.90 1.76 -3.28
CA CYS A 143 6.58 0.81 -2.41
C CYS A 143 5.58 0.13 -1.44
N PRO A 144 4.53 -0.55 -1.94
CA PRO A 144 3.39 -1.06 -1.15
C PRO A 144 3.73 -2.19 -0.14
N ASP A 145 5.00 -2.52 0.02
CA ASP A 145 5.49 -3.55 0.95
C ASP A 145 6.60 -2.98 1.88
N ASP A 146 6.85 -1.66 1.88
CA ASP A 146 7.85 -0.97 2.70
C ASP A 146 7.21 0.09 3.61
N PRO A 147 6.95 -0.23 4.90
CA PRO A 147 6.21 0.65 5.79
C PRO A 147 6.96 1.92 6.23
N LYS A 148 8.16 2.12 5.67
CA LYS A 148 9.00 3.29 5.92
C LYS A 148 9.14 4.18 4.69
N LYS A 149 8.65 3.75 3.53
CA LYS A 149 8.78 4.48 2.27
C LYS A 149 7.58 4.21 1.38
N SER A 150 6.83 5.26 1.06
CA SER A 150 5.81 5.24 0.00
C SER A 150 6.33 5.64 -1.39
N ILE A 151 7.58 6.12 -1.46
CA ILE A 151 8.27 6.48 -2.70
C ILE A 151 9.64 5.80 -2.73
N PRO A 152 10.02 5.13 -3.82
CA PRO A 152 11.35 4.58 -4.00
C PRO A 152 12.43 5.64 -3.81
N GLY A 153 13.40 5.34 -2.95
CA GLY A 153 14.63 6.14 -2.85
C GLY A 153 15.67 5.69 -3.88
N ASN A 154 16.91 6.15 -3.72
CA ASN A 154 18.02 5.74 -4.60
C ASN A 154 18.28 4.23 -4.55
N CYS A 155 17.90 3.58 -3.45
CA CYS A 155 18.02 2.14 -3.26
C CYS A 155 16.76 1.36 -3.66
N GLY A 156 15.74 2.02 -4.19
CA GLY A 156 14.41 1.45 -4.36
C GLY A 156 13.65 1.31 -3.03
N CYS A 157 12.70 0.37 -3.01
CA CYS A 157 11.91 -0.01 -1.84
C CYS A 157 12.67 -1.04 -0.97
N SER A 158 12.32 -1.12 0.31
CA SER A 158 12.78 -2.10 1.29
C SER A 158 14.29 -2.08 1.59
N GLN A 159 15.01 -1.04 1.17
CA GLN A 159 16.44 -0.84 1.46
C GLN A 159 16.68 0.48 2.18
N SER A 160 17.51 0.45 3.22
CA SER A 160 17.91 1.66 3.94
C SER A 160 18.85 2.53 3.08
N GLU A 161 18.45 3.77 2.82
CA GLU A 161 19.32 4.77 2.18
C GLU A 161 20.57 5.05 3.02
N ILE A 162 20.44 4.94 4.35
CA ILE A 162 21.52 5.16 5.32
C ILE A 162 22.61 4.09 5.15
N LEU A 163 22.23 2.86 4.80
CA LEU A 163 23.16 1.75 4.61
C LEU A 163 23.69 1.67 3.17
N GLY A 164 23.23 2.51 2.25
CA GLY A 164 23.88 2.71 0.96
C GLY A 164 23.70 1.58 -0.05
N CYS A 165 22.54 1.54 -0.70
CA CYS A 165 22.14 0.74 -1.87
C CYS A 165 23.19 -0.27 -2.38
N PRO A 166 23.40 -1.41 -1.69
CA PRO A 166 24.33 -2.41 -2.15
C PRO A 166 23.81 -3.07 -3.42
N VAL A 167 24.66 -3.16 -4.44
CA VAL A 167 24.40 -3.86 -5.70
C VAL A 167 25.40 -5.00 -5.84
N ASP A 168 24.90 -6.23 -5.95
CA ASP A 168 25.75 -7.38 -6.29
C ASP A 168 26.09 -7.34 -7.78
N ASN A 169 27.36 -7.18 -8.10
CA ASN A 169 27.85 -7.12 -9.47
C ASN A 169 27.98 -8.51 -10.14
N LYS A 170 27.64 -9.60 -9.43
CA LYS A 170 27.72 -10.99 -9.90
C LYS A 170 29.10 -11.43 -10.39
N ASN A 171 30.14 -10.72 -9.97
CA ASN A 171 31.55 -10.97 -10.32
C ASN A 171 32.46 -11.04 -9.08
N GLY A 172 31.88 -11.36 -7.93
CA GLY A 172 32.58 -11.41 -6.64
C GLY A 172 32.73 -10.04 -5.95
N THR A 173 32.02 -9.01 -6.40
CA THR A 173 32.05 -7.67 -5.81
C THR A 173 30.66 -7.12 -5.52
N VAL A 174 30.57 -6.23 -4.53
CA VAL A 174 29.35 -5.51 -4.15
C VAL A 174 29.63 -4.02 -4.19
N THR A 175 28.79 -3.24 -4.88
CA THR A 175 28.96 -1.77 -4.97
C THR A 175 27.92 -1.06 -4.15
N TYR A 176 28.37 -0.16 -3.29
CA TYR A 176 27.54 0.76 -2.51
C TYR A 176 27.43 2.07 -3.28
N ARG A 177 26.28 2.31 -3.91
CA ARG A 177 26.09 3.50 -4.77
C ARG A 177 26.16 4.83 -4.01
N SER A 178 25.79 4.85 -2.73
CA SER A 178 25.81 6.08 -1.92
C SER A 178 27.22 6.56 -1.56
N THR A 179 28.15 5.62 -1.32
CA THR A 179 29.54 5.92 -0.94
C THR A 179 30.50 5.81 -2.12
N CYS A 180 30.02 5.34 -3.27
CA CYS A 180 30.81 5.06 -4.46
C CYS A 180 31.99 4.11 -4.19
N LEU A 181 31.77 3.19 -3.23
CA LEU A 181 32.71 2.15 -2.86
C LEU A 181 32.28 0.82 -3.47
N MET A 182 33.25 0.04 -3.91
CA MET A 182 33.07 -1.35 -4.32
C MET A 182 33.89 -2.23 -3.41
N TRP A 183 33.24 -3.26 -2.89
CA TRP A 183 33.75 -4.17 -1.88
C TRP A 183 33.98 -5.54 -2.48
N GLN A 184 35.04 -6.20 -2.01
CA GLN A 184 35.19 -7.63 -2.20
C GLN A 184 34.03 -8.35 -1.49
N LYS A 185 33.33 -9.25 -2.21
CA LYS A 185 32.22 -10.03 -1.64
C LYS A 185 32.70 -11.10 -0.67
N GLN A 186 33.86 -11.69 -0.94
CA GLN A 186 34.47 -12.71 -0.07
C GLN A 186 35.39 -12.12 1.00
N THR A 187 35.40 -12.75 2.17
CA THR A 187 36.43 -12.56 3.19
C THR A 187 37.72 -13.26 2.76
N ALA A 188 38.88 -12.65 3.04
CA ALA A 188 40.16 -13.31 2.79
C ALA A 188 40.26 -14.64 3.56
N THR A 189 40.75 -15.69 2.88
CA THR A 189 40.74 -17.08 3.37
C THR A 189 41.47 -17.34 4.69
N SER A 190 42.40 -16.47 5.08
CA SER A 190 43.15 -16.59 6.32
C SER A 190 43.33 -15.23 7.00
N LYS A 191 43.36 -15.24 8.34
CA LYS A 191 43.68 -14.06 9.14
C LYS A 191 45.10 -13.58 8.81
N LYS A 192 45.27 -12.26 8.67
CA LYS A 192 46.51 -11.63 8.21
C LYS A 192 47.08 -10.69 9.27
N SER A 193 48.41 -10.60 9.35
CA SER A 193 49.04 -9.47 10.04
C SER A 193 48.68 -8.17 9.33
N PHE A 194 48.88 -7.02 9.97
CA PHE A 194 48.54 -5.75 9.33
C PHE A 194 49.31 -5.52 8.02
N SER A 195 50.60 -5.88 7.97
CA SER A 195 51.42 -5.77 6.76
C SER A 195 50.96 -6.72 5.65
N ASP A 196 50.61 -7.96 6.02
CA ASP A 196 50.08 -8.95 5.08
C ASP A 196 48.67 -8.57 4.60
N ALA A 197 47.89 -7.86 5.41
CA ALA A 197 46.56 -7.36 5.06
C ALA A 197 46.64 -6.27 3.98
N ILE A 198 47.57 -5.31 4.13
CA ILE A 198 47.86 -4.30 3.11
C ILE A 198 48.33 -5.01 1.83
N SER A 199 49.34 -5.88 1.95
CA SER A 199 49.91 -6.60 0.80
C SER A 199 48.87 -7.45 0.07
N TYR A 200 47.94 -8.07 0.80
CA TYR A 200 46.84 -8.83 0.21
C TYR A 200 45.93 -7.94 -0.64
N CYS A 201 45.52 -6.78 -0.12
CA CYS A 201 44.66 -5.88 -0.86
C CYS A 201 45.37 -5.29 -2.08
N ASP A 202 46.61 -4.82 -1.92
CA ASP A 202 47.38 -4.17 -2.98
C ASP A 202 47.71 -5.12 -4.15
N ASN A 203 47.83 -6.44 -3.87
CA ASN A 203 48.07 -7.46 -4.89
C ASN A 203 46.79 -8.15 -5.39
N LEU A 204 45.61 -7.77 -4.87
CA LEU A 204 44.36 -8.39 -5.28
C LEU A 204 44.00 -7.95 -6.70
N THR A 205 43.82 -8.91 -7.61
CA THR A 205 43.17 -8.68 -8.90
C THR A 205 41.81 -9.36 -8.88
N LEU A 206 40.74 -8.59 -8.92
CA LEU A 206 39.37 -9.09 -8.81
C LEU A 206 38.43 -8.28 -9.71
N ALA A 207 37.53 -8.97 -10.42
CA ALA A 207 36.56 -8.37 -11.33
C ALA A 207 37.18 -7.45 -12.40
N GLY A 208 38.43 -7.73 -12.81
CA GLY A 208 39.18 -6.92 -13.78
C GLY A 208 39.88 -5.70 -13.18
N TYR A 209 39.88 -5.54 -11.86
CA TYR A 209 40.48 -4.40 -11.16
C TYR A 209 41.65 -4.82 -10.27
N SER A 210 42.66 -3.95 -10.18
CA SER A 210 43.88 -4.14 -9.39
C SER A 210 44.21 -2.95 -8.47
N ASP A 211 43.26 -2.01 -8.30
CA ASP A 211 43.36 -0.82 -7.45
C ASP A 211 42.66 -1.04 -6.09
N TRP A 212 42.66 -2.28 -5.61
CA TRP A 212 42.09 -2.68 -4.33
C TRP A 212 42.98 -2.22 -3.18
N ARG A 213 42.36 -1.85 -2.06
CA ARG A 213 43.08 -1.41 -0.85
C ARG A 213 42.39 -1.87 0.41
N LEU A 214 43.13 -1.78 1.52
CA LEU A 214 42.56 -1.98 2.85
C LEU A 214 41.60 -0.81 3.19
N PRO A 215 40.38 -1.09 3.68
CA PRO A 215 39.38 -0.07 3.97
C PRO A 215 39.78 0.79 5.17
N GLY A 216 39.36 2.05 5.18
CA GLY A 216 39.40 2.91 6.36
C GLY A 216 38.33 2.50 7.38
N ILE A 217 38.46 2.96 8.63
CA ILE A 217 37.54 2.55 9.70
C ILE A 217 36.10 3.05 9.45
N ASN A 218 35.97 4.25 8.87
CA ASN A 218 34.67 4.80 8.49
C ASN A 218 34.03 4.02 7.33
N GLU A 219 34.83 3.46 6.41
CA GLU A 219 34.32 2.64 5.32
C GLU A 219 33.82 1.29 5.84
N LEU A 220 34.56 0.63 6.74
CA LEU A 220 34.07 -0.58 7.41
C LEU A 220 32.78 -0.31 8.20
N ARG A 221 32.68 0.83 8.86
CA ARG A 221 31.45 1.23 9.58
C ARG A 221 30.27 1.37 8.63
N SER A 222 30.48 1.83 7.40
CA SER A 222 29.41 2.04 6.41
C SER A 222 28.73 0.75 5.94
N ILE A 223 29.37 -0.41 6.12
CA ILE A 223 28.80 -1.71 5.77
C ILE A 223 28.24 -2.47 6.99
N VAL A 224 28.22 -1.86 8.18
CA VAL A 224 27.60 -2.44 9.37
C VAL A 224 26.09 -2.32 9.29
N ASP A 225 25.38 -3.43 9.50
CA ASP A 225 23.92 -3.45 9.57
C ASP A 225 23.46 -3.91 10.97
N LYS A 226 23.08 -2.94 11.81
CA LYS A 226 22.58 -3.20 13.17
C LYS A 226 21.11 -3.63 13.21
N ASN A 227 20.41 -3.66 12.07
CA ASN A 227 19.05 -4.20 12.01
C ASN A 227 19.03 -5.73 11.96
N GLN A 228 20.19 -6.37 11.74
CA GLN A 228 20.32 -7.81 11.82
C GLN A 228 20.01 -8.28 13.25
N THR A 229 19.18 -9.31 13.37
CA THR A 229 18.80 -9.86 14.69
C THR A 229 19.91 -10.65 15.37
N LYS A 230 21.00 -10.97 14.66
CA LYS A 230 22.18 -11.66 15.19
C LYS A 230 23.45 -11.35 14.39
N ALA A 231 24.60 -11.52 15.05
CA ALA A 231 25.90 -11.41 14.42
C ALA A 231 26.10 -12.44 13.28
N PRO A 232 26.92 -12.12 12.26
CA PRO A 232 27.62 -10.85 12.06
C PRO A 232 26.66 -9.71 11.67
N TYR A 233 26.90 -8.50 12.21
CA TYR A 233 26.08 -7.31 11.95
C TYR A 233 26.44 -6.67 10.60
N ILE A 234 26.06 -7.34 9.53
CA ILE A 234 26.23 -6.94 8.13
C ILE A 234 25.11 -7.57 7.30
N ASN A 235 24.78 -7.00 6.14
CA ASN A 235 23.86 -7.64 5.21
C ASN A 235 24.48 -8.92 4.62
N ARG A 236 24.00 -10.08 5.07
CA ARG A 236 24.51 -11.40 4.72
C ARG A 236 24.11 -11.87 3.31
N ASP A 237 23.13 -11.25 2.68
CA ASP A 237 22.79 -11.55 1.28
C ASP A 237 23.89 -11.02 0.35
N PHE A 238 24.47 -9.87 0.70
CA PHE A 238 25.61 -9.28 -0.01
C PHE A 238 26.96 -9.75 0.50
N PHE A 239 27.11 -10.10 1.78
CA PHE A 239 28.38 -10.55 2.36
C PHE A 239 28.23 -11.87 3.14
N PRO A 240 27.90 -12.98 2.44
CA PRO A 240 27.47 -14.24 3.07
C PRO A 240 28.57 -14.93 3.89
N ASP A 241 29.84 -14.67 3.59
CA ASP A 241 30.99 -15.29 4.24
C ASP A 241 31.67 -14.38 5.28
N THR A 242 30.98 -13.33 5.73
CA THR A 242 31.51 -12.49 6.80
C THR A 242 31.61 -13.30 8.08
N VAL A 243 32.82 -13.47 8.57
CA VAL A 243 33.07 -14.06 9.89
C VAL A 243 32.75 -13.05 10.99
N SER A 244 32.07 -13.48 12.05
CA SER A 244 31.75 -12.68 13.25
C SER A 244 32.98 -12.45 14.13
N ASP A 245 33.93 -11.63 13.67
CA ASP A 245 35.20 -11.33 14.34
C ASP A 245 35.75 -9.97 13.83
N TYR A 246 36.97 -9.60 14.24
CA TYR A 246 37.66 -8.38 13.84
C TYR A 246 38.15 -8.39 12.38
N TYR A 247 38.01 -7.23 11.73
CA TYR A 247 38.53 -6.93 10.40
C TYR A 247 39.46 -5.72 10.46
N TRP A 248 40.59 -5.83 9.76
CA TRP A 248 41.59 -4.76 9.72
C TRP A 248 41.10 -3.52 8.98
N SER A 249 41.43 -2.35 9.54
CA SER A 249 41.32 -1.05 8.87
C SER A 249 42.70 -0.45 8.64
N SER A 250 42.85 0.30 7.55
CA SER A 250 44.03 1.11 7.23
C SER A 250 44.17 2.38 8.08
N SER A 251 43.15 2.72 8.89
CA SER A 251 43.22 3.83 9.82
C SER A 251 44.19 3.52 10.97
N THR A 252 45.38 4.12 10.94
CA THR A 252 46.40 3.96 11.98
C THR A 252 46.44 5.15 12.94
N ASN A 253 46.80 4.91 14.20
CA ASN A 253 47.05 6.00 15.16
C ASN A 253 48.50 6.49 15.01
N ILE A 254 48.69 7.73 14.58
CA ILE A 254 50.02 8.30 14.30
C ILE A 254 50.65 9.02 15.50
N PHE A 255 49.94 9.20 16.62
CA PHE A 255 50.39 10.09 17.70
C PHE A 255 50.94 9.37 18.94
N TYR A 256 50.50 8.15 19.26
CA TYR A 256 50.91 7.47 20.50
C TYR A 256 51.22 5.97 20.39
N ASN A 257 50.79 5.27 19.32
CA ASN A 257 50.96 3.82 19.17
C ASN A 257 51.18 3.41 17.71
N TYR A 258 52.40 3.64 17.20
CA TYR A 258 52.77 3.32 15.81
C TYR A 258 52.68 1.81 15.47
N ASP A 259 52.71 0.95 16.49
CA ASP A 259 52.54 -0.49 16.40
C ASP A 259 51.08 -0.94 16.36
N ARG A 260 50.10 -0.01 16.34
CA ARG A 260 48.67 -0.32 16.33
C ARG A 260 47.92 0.20 15.12
N SER A 261 46.87 -0.51 14.73
CA SER A 261 45.87 -0.06 13.76
C SER A 261 44.46 -0.29 14.28
N TRP A 262 43.50 0.49 13.78
CA TRP A 262 42.10 0.27 14.07
C TRP A 262 41.58 -1.01 13.39
N SER A 263 40.59 -1.61 14.00
CA SER A 263 39.85 -2.76 13.47
C SER A 263 38.40 -2.72 13.97
N LEU A 264 37.49 -3.25 13.18
CA LEU A 264 36.06 -3.34 13.50
C LEU A 264 35.66 -4.79 13.72
N ASN A 265 34.92 -5.08 14.79
CA ASN A 265 34.38 -6.41 15.07
C ASN A 265 32.93 -6.53 14.62
N PHE A 266 32.65 -7.42 13.66
CA PHE A 266 31.27 -7.66 13.21
C PHE A 266 30.42 -8.47 14.20
N HIS A 267 31.01 -9.01 15.27
CA HIS A 267 30.27 -9.68 16.33
C HIS A 267 29.41 -8.73 17.17
N ASN A 268 29.92 -7.53 17.46
CA ASN A 268 29.30 -6.58 18.39
C ASN A 268 29.37 -5.11 17.92
N CYS A 269 29.92 -4.87 16.72
CA CYS A 269 30.15 -3.55 16.14
C CYS A 269 31.18 -2.69 16.87
N ASP A 270 32.05 -3.29 17.70
CA ASP A 270 33.07 -2.54 18.43
C ASP A 270 34.29 -2.22 17.56
N GLU A 271 34.89 -1.07 17.83
CA GLU A 271 36.13 -0.62 17.21
C GLU A 271 37.26 -0.65 18.24
N TRP A 272 38.39 -1.27 17.88
CA TRP A 272 39.54 -1.38 18.78
C TRP A 272 40.87 -1.15 18.07
N GLN A 273 41.84 -0.61 18.81
CA GLN A 273 43.22 -0.44 18.34
C GLN A 273 44.05 -1.66 18.71
N ASN A 274 44.30 -2.51 17.72
CA ASN A 274 45.04 -3.75 17.91
C ASN A 274 46.49 -3.65 17.42
N LYS A 275 47.37 -4.47 18.01
CA LYS A 275 48.77 -4.57 17.60
C LYS A 275 48.85 -5.08 16.15
N LYS A 276 49.68 -4.45 15.33
CA LYS A 276 49.89 -4.79 13.92
C LYS A 276 50.46 -6.20 13.71
N SER A 277 51.05 -6.79 14.75
CA SER A 277 51.51 -8.19 14.77
C SER A 277 50.37 -9.22 14.99
N SER A 278 49.20 -8.80 15.48
CA SER A 278 48.01 -9.65 15.59
C SER A 278 47.47 -10.02 14.22
N LYS A 279 46.68 -11.10 14.15
CA LYS A 279 46.08 -11.58 12.89
C LYS A 279 44.56 -11.42 12.91
N PHE A 280 43.99 -10.71 11.94
CA PHE A 280 42.55 -10.50 11.79
C PHE A 280 42.10 -10.70 10.34
N TYR A 281 40.79 -10.74 10.12
CA TYR A 281 40.21 -10.88 8.78
C TYR A 281 40.40 -9.61 7.95
N VAL A 282 40.29 -9.77 6.63
CA VAL A 282 40.51 -8.70 5.67
C VAL A 282 39.43 -8.78 4.60
N ARG A 283 38.90 -7.62 4.23
CA ARG A 283 38.00 -7.42 3.10
C ARG A 283 38.49 -6.21 2.34
N ALA A 284 38.79 -6.37 1.07
CA ALA A 284 39.30 -5.27 0.25
C ALA A 284 38.17 -4.33 -0.20
N VAL A 285 38.52 -3.06 -0.40
CA VAL A 285 37.64 -2.03 -0.94
C VAL A 285 38.35 -1.24 -2.03
N ARG A 286 37.60 -0.68 -2.97
CA ARG A 286 38.05 0.33 -3.94
C ARG A 286 37.02 1.44 -4.07
N GLY A 287 37.45 2.65 -4.43
CA GLY A 287 36.59 3.85 -4.49
C GLY A 287 36.36 4.38 -5.91
N LYS A 288 35.65 5.52 -6.02
CA LYS A 288 35.38 6.28 -7.28
C LYS A 288 34.53 5.53 -8.32
N GLN A 289 33.56 4.74 -7.87
CA GLN A 289 32.74 3.89 -8.75
C GLN A 289 31.49 4.55 -9.30
N CYS A 290 31.10 5.72 -8.79
CA CYS A 290 30.08 6.55 -9.41
C CYS A 290 30.77 7.54 -10.34
N ARG A 291 30.59 7.37 -11.64
CA ARG A 291 30.85 8.40 -12.65
C ARG A 291 29.54 8.70 -13.34
#